data_AF-A0A8K9UD95-F1
#
_entry.id   AF-A0A8K9UD95-F1
#
_cell.length_a   1.000
_cell.length_b   1.000
_cell.length_c   1.000
_cell.angle_alpha   90.00
_cell.angle_beta   90.00
_cell.angle_gamma   90.00
#
_symmetry.space_group_name_H-M   'P 1'
#
loop_
_entity.id
_entity.type
_entity.pdbx_description
1 polymer ?
#
loop_
_entity_poly.entity_id
_entity_poly.type
_entity_poly.pdbx_seq_one_letter_code
_entity_poly.pdbx_strand_id
1 'polypeptide(L)' 'ALLRNRKPILDLILDWRCGLCAESEERLLKWLLSRERYNKLIRPASNQFEPVTIKLQVSLAQLISVVG' A
#
# COMPACT_ATOMS: atom_id res chain seq x y z
N ALA A 1 14.72 -2.72 -30.33
CA ALA A 1 15.77 -1.69 -30.44
C ALA A 1 15.06 -0.34 -30.35
N LEU A 2 15.06 0.39 -29.23
CA LEU A 2 15.90 1.58 -29.04
C LEU A 2 15.64 2.22 -27.64
N LEU A 3 15.74 1.47 -26.54
CA LEU A 3 15.73 2.02 -25.17
C LEU A 3 16.74 1.29 -24.26
N ARG A 4 17.94 1.00 -24.77
CA ARG A 4 18.98 0.30 -23.98
C ARG A 4 20.34 0.99 -23.97
N ASN A 5 20.43 2.20 -24.51
CA ASN A 5 21.69 2.89 -24.62
C ASN A 5 21.48 4.38 -24.40
N ARG A 6 21.64 4.83 -23.15
CA ARG A 6 22.29 6.08 -22.70
C ARG A 6 22.00 6.29 -21.20
N LYS A 7 23.05 6.09 -20.38
CA LYS A 7 23.25 6.51 -18.96
C LYS A 7 23.11 5.40 -17.89
N PRO A 8 24.01 4.39 -17.89
CA PRO A 8 24.05 3.33 -16.87
C PRO A 8 24.20 3.85 -15.43
N ILE A 9 24.78 5.04 -15.25
CA ILE A 9 24.91 5.70 -13.95
C ILE A 9 23.54 6.13 -13.40
N LEU A 10 22.62 6.60 -14.25
CA LEU A 10 21.28 6.97 -13.80
C LEU A 10 20.50 5.73 -13.37
N ASP A 11 20.62 4.63 -14.11
CA ASP A 11 19.98 3.36 -13.77
C ASP A 11 20.50 2.84 -12.42
N LEU A 12 21.82 2.91 -12.19
CA LEU A 12 22.42 2.57 -10.90
C LEU A 12 21.95 3.50 -9.78
N ILE A 13 21.88 4.81 -10.01
CA ILE A 13 21.36 5.77 -9.02
C ILE A 13 19.88 5.50 -8.71
N LEU A 14 19.08 5.17 -9.72
CA LEU A 14 17.66 4.84 -9.55
C LEU A 14 17.49 3.54 -8.77
N ASP A 15 18.26 2.51 -9.09
CA ASP A 15 18.28 1.23 -8.38
C ASP A 15 18.71 1.41 -6.91
N TRP A 16 19.76 2.18 -6.67
CA TRP A 16 20.24 2.48 -5.33
C TRP A 16 19.21 3.27 -4.50
N ARG A 17 18.55 4.24 -5.12
CA ARG A 17 17.44 4.99 -4.51
C ARG A 17 16.25 4.08 -4.23
N CYS A 18 15.91 3.18 -5.14
CA CYS A 18 14.85 2.20 -4.97
C CYS A 18 15.15 1.27 -3.78
N GLY A 19 16.40 0.82 -3.64
CA GLY A 19 16.87 0.04 -2.49
C GLY A 19 16.71 0.78 -1.16
N LEU A 20 17.08 2.07 -1.09
CA LEU A 20 16.89 2.90 0.11
C LEU A 20 15.41 3.11 0.47
N CYS A 21 14.56 3.30 -0.54
CA CYS A 21 13.11 3.39 -0.34
C CYS A 21 12.54 2.07 0.20
N ALA A 22 12.94 0.93 -0.39
CA ALA A 22 12.49 -0.39 0.02
C ALA A 22 12.90 -0.72 1.47
N GLU A 23 14.13 -0.38 1.87
CA GLU A 23 14.59 -0.58 3.26
C GLU A 23 13.79 0.28 4.24
N SER A 24 13.51 1.53 3.88
CA SER A 24 12.71 2.44 4.71
C SER A 24 11.27 1.94 4.85
N GLU A 25 10.66 1.45 3.76
CA GLU A 25 9.34 0.83 3.75
C GLU A 25 9.30 -0.43 4.61
N GLU A 26 10.30 -1.32 4.49
CA GLU A 26 10.39 -2.53 5.29
C GLU A 26 10.50 -2.22 6.78
N ARG A 27 11.36 -1.26 7.16
CA ARG A 27 11.49 -0.81 8.55
C ARG A 27 10.20 -0.22 9.08
N LEU A 28 9.51 0.60 8.29
CA LEU A 28 8.24 1.19 8.66
C LEU A 28 7.14 0.14 8.83
N LEU A 29 7.04 -0.83 7.91
CA LEU A 29 6.08 -1.93 7.99
C LEU A 29 6.32 -2.84 9.20
N LYS A 30 7.58 -3.22 9.44
CA LYS A 30 7.97 -3.96 10.66
C LYS A 30 7.61 -3.17 11.91
N TRP A 31 7.75 -1.84 11.85
CA TRP A 31 7.34 -1.01 12.97
C TRP A 31 5.81 -1.00 13.13
N LEU A 32 5.06 -0.51 12.14
CA LEU A 32 3.60 -0.36 12.23
C LEU A 32 2.85 -1.68 12.51
N LEU A 33 3.30 -2.80 11.92
CA LEU A 33 2.56 -4.06 11.91
C LEU A 33 3.11 -5.11 12.89
N SER A 34 4.04 -4.74 13.78
CA SER A 34 4.48 -5.66 14.84
C SER A 34 3.29 -6.05 15.73
N ARG A 35 3.30 -7.30 16.23
CA ARG A 35 2.22 -7.82 17.09
C ARG A 35 2.01 -7.02 18.37
N GLU A 36 3.04 -6.33 18.84
CA GLU A 36 3.00 -5.47 20.03
C GLU A 36 2.26 -4.15 19.78
N ARG A 37 2.16 -3.70 18.52
CA ARG A 37 1.56 -2.40 18.16
C ARG A 37 0.24 -2.51 17.40
N TYR A 38 0.04 -3.57 16.62
CA TYR A 38 -1.15 -3.71 15.79
C TYR A 38 -1.86 -5.04 16.00
N ASN A 39 -3.15 -4.97 16.33
CA ASN A 39 -4.03 -6.13 16.46
C ASN A 39 -5.18 -6.04 15.45
N LYS A 40 -5.23 -7.00 14.51
CA LYS A 40 -6.24 -7.06 13.44
C LYS A 40 -7.66 -7.32 13.94
N LEU A 41 -7.82 -7.85 15.15
CA LEU A 41 -9.11 -8.23 15.71
C LEU A 41 -9.78 -7.11 16.52
N ILE A 42 -9.04 -6.03 16.82
CA ILE A 42 -9.54 -4.92 17.62
C ILE A 42 -10.00 -3.78 16.70
N ARG A 43 -11.20 -3.25 16.97
CA ARG A 43 -11.72 -2.06 16.27
C ARG A 43 -10.82 -0.85 16.59
N PRO A 44 -10.25 -0.15 15.60
CA PRO A 44 -9.42 1.03 15.85
C PRO A 44 -10.33 2.23 16.17
N ALA A 45 -10.32 2.66 17.42
CA ALA A 45 -10.99 3.88 17.89
C ALA A 45 -10.21 4.45 19.07
N SER A 46 -10.20 5.77 19.26
CA SER A 46 -9.48 6.40 20.38
C SER A 46 -10.12 6.05 21.72
N ASN A 47 -11.42 5.78 21.71
CA ASN A 47 -12.17 5.27 22.85
C ASN A 47 -13.31 4.33 22.40
N GLN A 48 -13.97 3.69 23.38
CA GLN A 48 -15.02 2.71 23.13
C GLN A 48 -16.33 3.29 22.55
N PHE A 49 -16.62 4.56 22.83
CA PHE A 49 -17.84 5.25 22.41
C PHE A 49 -17.71 5.93 21.05
N GLU A 50 -16.48 6.15 20.56
CA GLU A 50 -16.23 6.78 19.27
C GLU A 50 -16.63 5.83 18.11
N PRO A 51 -17.54 6.25 17.21
CA PRO A 51 -17.92 5.46 16.06
C PRO A 51 -16.82 5.47 14.98
N VAL A 52 -16.56 4.31 14.39
CA VAL A 52 -15.70 4.20 13.21
C VAL A 52 -16.57 4.36 11.96
N THR A 53 -16.37 5.45 11.21
CA THR A 53 -17.15 5.72 10.00
C THR A 53 -16.49 5.07 8.78
N ILE A 54 -17.23 4.23 8.06
CA ILE A 54 -16.79 3.59 6.82
C ILE A 54 -17.41 4.33 5.64
N LYS A 55 -16.57 4.90 4.75
CA LYS A 55 -17.02 5.48 3.48
C LYS A 55 -17.02 4.40 2.42
N LEU A 56 -18.19 4.08 1.88
CA LEU A 56 -18.35 3.07 0.84
C LEU A 56 -18.77 3.73 -0.47
N GLN A 57 -18.05 3.39 -1.54
CA GLN A 57 -18.43 3.66 -2.92
C GLN A 57 -18.25 2.37 -3.71
N VAL A 58 -19.11 2.15 -4.68
CA VAL A 58 -19.04 1.00 -5.57
C VAL A 58 -18.84 1.48 -7.00
N SER A 59 -18.05 0.74 -7.77
CA SER A 59 -17.89 0.94 -9.21
C SER A 59 -18.43 -0.28 -9.91
N LEU A 60 -19.31 -0.07 -10.89
CA LEU A 60 -19.80 -1.15 -11.73
C LEU A 60 -18.76 -1.43 -12.81
N ALA A 61 -18.17 -2.64 -12.79
CA ALA A 61 -17.25 -3.08 -13.83
C ALA A 61 -18.02 -3.60 -15.05
N GLN A 62 -18.98 -4.50 -14.84
CA GLN A 62 -19.82 -5.06 -15.89
C GLN A 62 -21.14 -5.57 -15.31
N LEU A 63 -22.23 -5.44 -16.08
CA LEU A 63 -23.49 -6.13 -15.84
C LEU A 63 -23.50 -7.42 -16.67
N ILE A 64 -23.36 -8.57 -16.01
CA ILE A 64 -23.07 -9.85 -16.69
C ILE A 64 -24.33 -10.50 -17.26
N SER A 65 -25.47 -10.37 -16.57
CA SER A 65 -26.78 -10.79 -17.09
C SER A 65 -27.89 -10.08 -16.32
N VAL A 66 -28.96 -9.73 -17.02
CA VAL A 66 -30.21 -9.27 -16.43
C VAL A 66 -31.27 -10.24 -16.89
N VAL A 67 -31.93 -10.92 -15.94
CA VAL A 67 -33.07 -11.79 -16.26
C VAL A 67 -34.31 -10.91 -16.20
N GLY A 68 -35.05 -10.86 -17.31
CA GLY A 68 -36.32 -10.16 -17.47
C GLY A 68 -37.35 -11.09 -18.07
#